data_AF-A0A8C5HR48-F1
#
_entry.id   AF-A0A8C5HR48-F1
#
_cell.length_a   1.000
_cell.length_b   1.000
_cell.length_c   1.000
_cell.angle_alpha   90.00
_cell.angle_beta   90.00
_cell.angle_gamma   90.00
#
_symmetry.space_group_name_H-M   'P 1'
#
loop_
_entity.id
_entity.type
_entity.pdbx_description
1 polymer ?
#
loop_
_entity_poly.entity_id
_entity_poly.type
_entity_poly.pdbx_seq_one_letter_code
_entity_poly.pdbx_strand_id
1 'polypeptide(L)'
;FGLLRSLVNALEDLSLDSGYMAGHPRRSLSLSSSSRSGHSLTQTSTPYRGPGSLCSRNGSWDTVSAPQEEILSKCPCLPELEDYPWTEHELLEVVRKVTGSDASLTPDAIQQLSVLLRRALVRISREAQRLSALHRRCTRLEVQSAVRLVLSWSLSERCVSSAVRAVSLHCMSSGDSVRQRAKSELCALTLSVGRFFRWMVDARVSVRVHEYAAVCLAACMESLAEEVIGRGLQAEGDGEGRPGWDSCPPVTAERLQGAVNSDPELWGLLQVYEHLICGKNANGKSIIRHFYQ
;
A
#
# COMPACT_ATOMS: atom_id res chain seq x y z
N PHE A 1 -42.09 -21.71 -2.61
CA PHE A 1 -41.95 -22.01 -4.05
C PHE A 1 -42.55 -20.89 -4.90
N GLY A 2 -41.84 -19.76 -5.04
CA GLY A 2 -42.40 -18.61 -5.79
C GLY A 2 -41.41 -17.48 -6.14
N LEU A 3 -40.15 -17.55 -5.73
CA LEU A 3 -39.16 -16.47 -5.98
C LEU A 3 -37.92 -16.92 -6.77
N LEU A 4 -37.82 -18.20 -7.13
CA LEU A 4 -36.70 -18.73 -7.92
C LEU A 4 -36.97 -18.76 -9.44
N ARG A 5 -38.17 -18.34 -9.90
CA ARG A 5 -38.54 -18.36 -11.33
C ARG A 5 -38.40 -17.02 -12.05
N SER A 6 -38.05 -15.94 -11.35
CA SER A 6 -37.92 -14.60 -11.96
C SER A 6 -36.49 -14.23 -12.34
N LEU A 7 -35.48 -14.96 -11.86
CA LEU A 7 -34.06 -14.67 -12.13
C LEU A 7 -33.48 -15.44 -13.32
N VAL A 8 -34.16 -16.49 -13.80
CA VAL A 8 -33.71 -17.28 -14.95
C VAL A 8 -34.09 -16.60 -16.28
N ASN A 9 -35.16 -15.80 -16.33
CA ASN A 9 -35.58 -15.11 -17.56
C ASN A 9 -34.86 -13.78 -17.82
N ALA A 10 -33.96 -13.33 -16.94
CA ALA A 10 -33.20 -12.07 -17.12
C ALA A 10 -31.76 -12.29 -17.60
N LEU A 11 -31.36 -13.54 -17.83
CA LEU A 11 -30.00 -13.93 -18.25
C LEU A 11 -29.91 -14.45 -19.69
N GLU A 12 -31.03 -14.63 -20.39
CA GLU A 12 -31.06 -15.15 -21.77
C GLU A 12 -31.21 -14.07 -22.87
N ASP A 13 -31.33 -12.79 -22.51
CA ASP A 13 -31.71 -11.73 -23.48
C ASP A 13 -30.56 -10.79 -23.90
N LEU A 14 -29.29 -11.19 -23.72
CA LEU A 14 -28.14 -10.36 -24.12
C LEU A 14 -27.08 -11.08 -24.95
N SER A 15 -27.41 -12.21 -25.58
CA SER A 15 -26.55 -12.82 -26.59
C SER A 15 -27.11 -12.60 -28.01
N LEU A 16 -26.35 -11.82 -28.80
CA LEU A 16 -26.28 -11.79 -30.26
C LEU A 16 -27.34 -10.95 -31.00
N ASP A 17 -26.92 -9.75 -31.42
CA ASP A 17 -27.13 -9.34 -32.81
C ASP A 17 -25.82 -8.78 -33.40
N SER A 18 -25.53 -9.24 -34.61
CA SER A 18 -24.30 -9.05 -35.37
C SER A 18 -24.58 -8.06 -36.49
N GLY A 19 -24.09 -6.83 -36.34
CA GLY A 19 -24.15 -5.79 -37.37
C GLY A 19 -22.76 -5.46 -37.90
N TYR A 20 -22.33 -6.15 -38.96
CA TYR A 20 -21.12 -5.82 -39.71
C TYR A 20 -21.40 -4.65 -40.66
N MET A 21 -20.82 -3.48 -40.41
CA MET A 21 -20.57 -2.46 -41.44
C MET A 21 -19.23 -1.76 -41.15
N ALA A 22 -18.27 -1.98 -42.04
CA ALA A 22 -16.98 -1.31 -42.08
C ALA A 22 -17.12 0.13 -42.57
N GLY A 23 -16.29 1.07 -42.06
CA GLY A 23 -16.20 2.40 -42.66
C GLY A 23 -15.55 3.52 -41.83
N HIS A 24 -14.22 3.59 -41.91
CA HIS A 24 -13.35 4.78 -41.76
C HIS A 24 -13.06 5.43 -40.39
N PRO A 25 -11.80 5.88 -40.18
CA PRO A 25 -11.33 6.46 -38.92
C PRO A 25 -11.37 7.99 -38.98
N ARG A 26 -11.94 8.70 -37.98
CA ARG A 26 -11.50 10.08 -37.65
C ARG A 26 -11.86 10.53 -36.23
N ARG A 27 -10.84 11.18 -35.65
CA ARG A 27 -10.86 12.30 -34.69
C ARG A 27 -11.34 12.02 -33.27
N SER A 28 -10.35 11.82 -32.40
CA SER A 28 -10.40 12.22 -31.00
C SER A 28 -10.82 13.68 -30.84
N LEU A 29 -11.92 13.90 -30.12
CA LEU A 29 -12.38 15.20 -29.67
C LEU A 29 -11.80 15.46 -28.28
N SER A 30 -10.76 16.28 -28.20
CA SER A 30 -10.26 16.85 -26.95
C SER A 30 -11.16 18.03 -26.56
N LEU A 31 -11.97 17.85 -25.52
CA LEU A 31 -12.71 18.96 -24.88
C LEU A 31 -11.76 19.68 -23.91
N SER A 32 -11.14 20.76 -24.39
CA SER A 32 -10.45 21.74 -23.53
C SER A 32 -11.42 22.85 -23.18
N SER A 33 -11.78 22.96 -21.90
CA SER A 33 -12.44 24.13 -21.34
C SER A 33 -11.38 25.16 -20.93
N SER A 34 -11.30 26.27 -21.65
CA SER A 34 -10.57 27.46 -21.20
C SER A 34 -11.31 28.70 -21.67
N SER A 35 -11.99 29.35 -20.73
CA SER A 35 -12.54 30.68 -20.86
C SER A 35 -11.40 31.71 -20.77
N ARG A 36 -11.47 32.66 -21.71
CA ARG A 36 -10.46 33.65 -22.09
C ARG A 36 -10.23 34.72 -21.02
N SER A 37 -8.99 35.21 -20.94
CA SER A 37 -8.66 36.57 -20.55
C SER A 37 -7.74 37.20 -21.62
N GLY A 38 -7.90 38.50 -21.89
CA GLY A 38 -6.81 39.37 -22.36
C GLY A 38 -6.64 39.62 -23.87
N HIS A 39 -7.46 40.52 -24.42
CA HIS A 39 -7.11 41.67 -25.28
C HIS A 39 -5.79 41.71 -26.10
N SER A 40 -5.97 41.71 -27.43
CA SER A 40 -5.54 42.69 -28.46
C SER A 40 -4.06 43.07 -28.74
N LEU A 41 -3.78 43.07 -30.06
CA LEU A 41 -2.95 43.98 -30.90
C LEU A 41 -1.55 43.54 -31.38
N THR A 42 -1.49 43.39 -32.72
CA THR A 42 -0.51 43.87 -33.72
C THR A 42 0.90 43.30 -33.84
N GLN A 43 1.13 42.72 -35.04
CA GLN A 43 2.26 42.94 -35.98
C GLN A 43 3.70 42.83 -35.45
N THR A 44 4.51 41.95 -36.05
CA THR A 44 5.52 42.29 -37.08
C THR A 44 6.45 41.08 -37.31
N SER A 45 6.97 40.98 -38.53
CA SER A 45 7.88 39.99 -39.10
C SER A 45 9.15 39.64 -38.29
N THR A 46 9.62 38.41 -38.55
CA THR A 46 10.94 37.74 -38.41
C THR A 46 12.23 38.59 -38.26
N PRO A 47 13.44 38.00 -38.00
CA PRO A 47 13.83 36.68 -37.44
C PRO A 47 15.09 36.71 -36.52
N TYR A 48 15.09 36.20 -35.27
CA TYR A 48 16.37 35.84 -34.61
C TYR A 48 16.26 34.66 -33.62
N ARG A 49 16.93 33.56 -34.01
CA ARG A 49 17.78 32.66 -33.21
C ARG A 49 17.30 32.24 -31.80
N GLY A 50 16.92 30.97 -31.68
CA GLY A 50 16.94 30.20 -30.42
C GLY A 50 16.64 28.71 -30.68
N PRO A 51 17.46 27.76 -30.20
CA PRO A 51 17.20 26.34 -30.38
C PRO A 51 16.17 25.89 -29.33
N GLY A 52 14.89 26.10 -29.63
CA GLY A 52 13.78 25.58 -28.83
C GLY A 52 13.57 24.11 -29.13
N SER A 53 14.38 23.24 -28.50
CA SER A 53 14.16 21.80 -28.49
C SER A 53 12.76 21.52 -27.94
N LEU A 54 11.89 21.00 -28.80
CA LEU A 54 10.57 20.48 -28.46
C LEU A 54 10.75 19.20 -27.64
N CYS A 55 11.02 19.32 -26.34
CA CYS A 55 10.87 18.21 -25.41
C CYS A 55 9.39 18.10 -25.00
N SER A 56 8.51 17.82 -25.95
CA SER A 56 7.20 17.22 -25.67
C SER A 56 7.43 15.74 -25.36
N ARG A 57 7.99 15.46 -24.17
CA ARG A 57 8.18 14.11 -23.68
C ARG A 57 6.92 13.70 -22.91
N ASN A 58 5.85 13.43 -23.66
CA ASN A 58 4.83 12.49 -23.21
C ASN A 58 5.54 11.14 -23.01
N GLY A 59 6.04 10.91 -21.80
CA GLY A 59 6.73 9.69 -21.43
C GLY A 59 5.74 8.54 -21.37
N SER A 60 5.65 7.78 -22.44
CA SER A 60 5.34 6.35 -22.33
C SER A 60 6.37 5.75 -21.37
N TRP A 61 5.89 5.06 -20.35
CA TRP A 61 6.73 4.35 -19.38
C TRP A 61 7.34 3.06 -19.96
N ASP A 62 7.09 2.78 -21.24
CA ASP A 62 7.58 1.61 -21.95
C ASP A 62 8.91 1.91 -22.64
N THR A 63 9.98 2.17 -21.89
CA THR A 63 11.35 2.01 -22.42
C THR A 63 12.39 1.86 -21.29
N VAL A 64 12.67 0.59 -21.00
CA VAL A 64 13.94 -0.07 -20.67
C VAL A 64 15.19 0.83 -20.47
N SER A 65 15.83 0.65 -19.30
CA SER A 65 17.27 0.84 -19.01
C SER A 65 17.88 2.25 -19.05
N ALA A 66 17.40 3.17 -18.22
CA ALA A 66 18.24 4.25 -17.71
C ALA A 66 18.70 3.91 -16.29
N PRO A 67 19.88 4.36 -15.83
CA PRO A 67 20.29 4.22 -14.42
C PRO A 67 19.23 4.93 -13.54
N GLN A 68 18.44 4.10 -12.85
CA GLN A 68 17.19 4.48 -12.20
C GLN A 68 17.40 5.54 -11.11
N GLU A 69 18.60 5.65 -10.54
CA GLU A 69 18.95 6.65 -9.52
C GLU A 69 18.77 8.10 -9.99
N GLU A 70 19.08 8.41 -11.26
CA GLU A 70 18.86 9.74 -11.84
C GLU A 70 17.39 10.05 -12.18
N ILE A 71 16.55 9.01 -12.33
CA ILE A 71 15.12 9.16 -12.61
C ILE A 71 14.34 9.29 -11.29
N LEU A 72 14.68 8.48 -10.30
CA LEU A 72 14.03 8.48 -8.99
C LEU A 72 14.34 9.73 -8.18
N SER A 73 15.54 10.31 -8.32
CA SER A 73 15.90 11.60 -7.72
C SER A 73 15.03 12.78 -8.21
N LYS A 74 14.29 12.61 -9.32
CA LYS A 74 13.34 13.60 -9.85
C LYS A 74 11.89 13.29 -9.47
N CYS A 75 11.60 12.15 -8.85
CA CYS A 75 10.26 11.79 -8.43
C CYS A 75 9.87 12.53 -7.14
N PRO A 76 8.62 13.00 -7.02
CA PRO A 76 8.15 13.57 -5.77
C PRO A 76 8.23 12.54 -4.64
N CYS A 77 8.58 13.00 -3.44
CA CYS A 77 8.67 12.18 -2.23
C CYS A 77 7.33 12.15 -1.49
N LEU A 78 7.06 11.04 -0.80
CA LEU A 78 6.00 10.92 0.18
C LEU A 78 6.24 11.94 1.30
N PRO A 79 5.17 12.59 1.79
CA PRO A 79 5.30 13.43 2.99
C PRO A 79 5.72 12.55 4.16
N GLU A 80 6.66 13.06 4.96
CA GLU A 80 7.00 12.41 6.22
C GLU A 80 5.80 12.49 7.16
N LEU A 81 5.48 11.35 7.77
CA LEU A 81 4.41 11.25 8.73
C LEU A 81 4.97 11.56 10.12
N GLU A 82 4.67 12.76 10.61
CA GLU A 82 5.06 13.22 11.95
C GLU A 82 4.33 12.43 13.06
N ASP A 83 3.01 12.33 12.96
CA ASP A 83 2.17 11.59 13.90
C ASP A 83 1.82 10.20 13.36
N TYR A 84 2.05 9.13 14.14
CA TYR A 84 1.73 7.75 13.77
C TYR A 84 1.11 6.96 14.95
N PRO A 85 0.27 5.94 14.67
CA PRO A 85 -0.61 5.34 15.68
C PRO A 85 0.01 4.23 16.55
N TRP A 86 1.34 4.09 16.59
CA TRP A 86 2.05 3.08 17.39
C TRP A 86 3.13 3.67 18.27
N THR A 87 3.43 2.97 19.35
CA THR A 87 4.56 3.26 20.23
C THR A 87 5.72 2.31 19.93
N GLU A 88 6.94 2.70 20.30
CA GLU A 88 8.11 1.82 20.19
C GLU A 88 7.92 0.54 20.99
N HIS A 89 7.25 0.61 22.15
CA HIS A 89 6.95 -0.54 22.98
C HIS A 89 6.04 -1.56 22.26
N GLU A 90 5.00 -1.11 21.55
CA GLU A 90 4.17 -2.05 20.80
C GLU A 90 4.90 -2.67 19.62
N LEU A 91 5.76 -1.90 18.93
CA LEU A 91 6.60 -2.47 17.88
C LEU A 91 7.54 -3.55 18.44
N LEU A 92 8.11 -3.33 19.63
CA LEU A 92 8.89 -4.33 20.35
C LEU A 92 8.07 -5.60 20.66
N GLU A 93 6.82 -5.46 21.06
CA GLU A 93 5.95 -6.61 21.33
C GLU A 93 5.56 -7.37 20.04
N VAL A 94 5.33 -6.66 18.93
CA VAL A 94 5.13 -7.29 17.61
C VAL A 94 6.37 -8.07 17.20
N VAL A 95 7.55 -7.51 17.46
CA VAL A 95 8.82 -8.17 17.18
C VAL A 95 8.97 -9.46 17.99
N ARG A 96 8.73 -9.42 19.30
CA ARG A 96 8.76 -10.59 20.19
C ARG A 96 7.85 -11.71 19.73
N LYS A 97 6.68 -11.36 19.19
CA LYS A 97 5.73 -12.32 18.63
C LYS A 97 6.28 -13.09 17.42
N VAL A 98 7.14 -12.47 16.62
CA VAL A 98 7.75 -13.07 15.41
C VAL A 98 9.05 -13.80 15.74
N THR A 99 9.90 -13.21 16.57
CA THR A 99 11.23 -13.74 16.92
C THR A 99 11.19 -14.84 17.98
N GLY A 100 10.09 -14.95 18.73
CA GLY A 100 10.07 -15.63 20.01
C GLY A 100 10.82 -14.85 21.09
N SER A 101 10.91 -15.42 22.29
CA SER A 101 11.57 -14.78 23.46
C SER A 101 13.07 -14.55 23.31
N ASP A 102 13.73 -15.22 22.36
CA ASP A 102 15.19 -15.37 22.36
C ASP A 102 15.91 -14.42 21.39
N ALA A 103 15.24 -13.90 20.36
CA ALA A 103 15.85 -12.95 19.42
C ALA A 103 15.54 -11.49 19.80
N SER A 104 16.58 -10.69 19.98
CA SER A 104 16.46 -9.26 20.26
C SER A 104 16.59 -8.44 18.97
N LEU A 105 15.79 -7.38 18.85
CA LEU A 105 16.05 -6.34 17.85
C LEU A 105 16.88 -5.23 18.45
N THR A 106 17.79 -4.70 17.65
CA THR A 106 18.49 -3.46 18.00
C THR A 106 17.50 -2.28 18.02
N PRO A 107 17.70 -1.27 18.89
CA PRO A 107 16.86 -0.06 18.90
C PRO A 107 16.80 0.61 17.52
N ASP A 108 17.92 0.64 16.80
CA ASP A 108 18.00 1.18 15.45
C ASP A 108 17.14 0.41 14.45
N ALA A 109 17.03 -0.92 14.59
CA ALA A 109 16.15 -1.73 13.75
C ALA A 109 14.68 -1.40 13.98
N ILE A 110 14.28 -1.07 15.21
CA ILE A 110 12.91 -0.69 15.54
C ILE A 110 12.58 0.68 14.95
N GLN A 111 13.51 1.63 15.02
CA GLN A 111 13.35 2.92 14.35
C GLN A 111 13.23 2.76 12.83
N GLN A 112 14.07 1.92 12.24
CA GLN A 112 14.01 1.62 10.82
C GLN A 112 12.68 0.98 10.42
N LEU A 113 12.21 0.00 11.19
CA LEU A 113 10.89 -0.61 11.01
C LEU A 113 9.78 0.44 11.07
N SER A 114 9.82 1.33 12.06
CA SER A 114 8.84 2.42 12.20
C SER A 114 8.83 3.34 10.97
N VAL A 115 10.01 3.71 10.44
CA VAL A 115 10.12 4.52 9.20
C VAL A 115 9.49 3.79 8.01
N LEU A 116 9.76 2.50 7.84
CA LEU A 116 9.20 1.70 6.75
C LEU A 116 7.68 1.61 6.86
N LEU A 117 7.15 1.29 8.05
CA LEU A 117 5.72 1.19 8.29
C LEU A 117 4.99 2.52 8.09
N ARG A 118 5.62 3.65 8.43
CA ARG A 118 5.05 4.99 8.14
C ARG A 118 4.80 5.19 6.65
N ARG A 119 5.74 4.78 5.79
CA ARG A 119 5.58 4.89 4.32
C ARG A 119 4.40 4.06 3.83
N ALA A 120 4.29 2.83 4.30
CA ALA A 120 3.15 1.97 3.98
C ALA A 120 1.81 2.56 4.48
N LEU A 121 1.79 3.07 5.72
CA LEU A 121 0.60 3.71 6.30
C LEU A 121 0.13 4.91 5.48
N VAL A 122 1.04 5.79 5.05
CA VAL A 122 0.71 6.94 4.19
C VAL A 122 0.11 6.48 2.86
N ARG A 123 0.68 5.47 2.21
CA ARG A 123 0.15 4.95 0.95
C ARG A 123 -1.25 4.35 1.11
N ILE A 124 -1.42 3.46 2.09
CA ILE A 124 -2.71 2.80 2.35
C ILE A 124 -3.78 3.83 2.74
N SER A 125 -3.44 4.80 3.59
CA SER A 125 -4.38 5.82 4.05
C SER A 125 -4.80 6.79 2.95
N ARG A 126 -3.88 7.25 2.09
CA ARG A 126 -4.20 8.08 0.92
C ARG A 126 -5.14 7.36 -0.03
N GLU A 127 -4.91 6.08 -0.26
CA GLU A 127 -5.78 5.28 -1.12
C GLU A 127 -7.14 5.02 -0.47
N ALA A 128 -7.19 4.74 0.83
CA ALA A 128 -8.43 4.63 1.58
C ALA A 128 -9.22 5.95 1.57
N GLN A 129 -8.53 7.09 1.65
CA GLN A 129 -9.13 8.43 1.54
C GLN A 129 -9.72 8.66 0.15
N ARG A 130 -9.00 8.29 -0.92
CA ARG A 130 -9.47 8.36 -2.30
C ARG A 130 -10.75 7.54 -2.50
N LEU A 131 -10.77 6.30 -1.98
CA LEU A 131 -11.94 5.41 -2.06
C LEU A 131 -13.11 5.93 -1.21
N SER A 132 -12.83 6.56 -0.07
CA SER A 132 -13.84 7.10 0.84
C SER A 132 -14.44 8.44 0.37
N ALA A 133 -13.86 9.08 -0.65
CA ALA A 133 -14.22 10.44 -1.08
C ALA A 133 -15.68 10.55 -1.56
N LEU A 134 -16.18 9.51 -2.26
CA LEU A 134 -17.53 9.50 -2.80
C LEU A 134 -18.59 9.45 -1.70
N HIS A 135 -18.41 8.57 -0.71
CA HIS A 135 -19.41 8.31 0.32
C HIS A 135 -19.16 9.05 1.63
N ARG A 136 -18.06 9.81 1.74
CA ARG A 136 -17.66 10.55 2.95
C ARG A 136 -17.61 9.69 4.21
N ARG A 137 -17.38 8.39 4.03
CA ARG A 137 -17.22 7.41 5.10
C ARG A 137 -16.09 6.45 4.74
N CYS A 138 -15.30 6.08 5.73
CA CYS A 138 -14.29 5.04 5.64
C CYS A 138 -14.74 3.86 6.51
N THR A 139 -15.04 2.74 5.87
CA THR A 139 -15.41 1.48 6.51
C THR A 139 -14.31 0.44 6.30
N ARG A 140 -14.52 -0.77 6.80
CA ARG A 140 -13.61 -1.89 6.54
C ARG A 140 -13.41 -2.16 5.04
N LEU A 141 -14.41 -1.87 4.21
CA LEU A 141 -14.38 -2.14 2.77
C LEU A 141 -13.37 -1.23 2.07
N GLU A 142 -13.42 0.08 2.34
CA GLU A 142 -12.47 1.04 1.76
C GLU A 142 -11.02 0.72 2.18
N VAL A 143 -10.80 0.32 3.44
CA VAL A 143 -9.47 -0.08 3.91
C VAL A 143 -8.99 -1.36 3.25
N GLN A 144 -9.82 -2.41 3.17
CA GLN A 144 -9.44 -3.67 2.52
C GLN A 144 -9.18 -3.49 1.02
N SER A 145 -9.96 -2.66 0.34
CA SER A 145 -9.73 -2.30 -1.06
C SER A 145 -8.44 -1.51 -1.23
N ALA A 146 -8.15 -0.54 -0.35
CA ALA A 146 -6.89 0.20 -0.39
C ALA A 146 -5.68 -0.72 -0.21
N VAL A 147 -5.75 -1.66 0.74
CA VAL A 147 -4.70 -2.66 0.98
C VAL A 147 -4.45 -3.51 -0.27
N ARG A 148 -5.51 -3.96 -0.95
CA ARG A 148 -5.39 -4.75 -2.21
C ARG A 148 -4.82 -3.95 -3.39
N LEU A 149 -5.00 -2.63 -3.40
CA LEU A 149 -4.46 -1.75 -4.45
C LEU A 149 -3.01 -1.36 -4.20
N VAL A 150 -2.62 -1.23 -2.93
CA VAL A 150 -1.30 -0.73 -2.53
C VAL A 150 -0.27 -1.86 -2.33
N LEU A 151 -0.69 -3.00 -1.77
CA LEU A 151 0.21 -4.12 -1.49
C LEU A 151 0.27 -5.12 -2.66
N SER A 152 1.33 -5.94 -2.70
CA SER A 152 1.36 -7.12 -3.58
C SER A 152 0.21 -8.08 -3.24
N TRP A 153 -0.16 -8.94 -4.18
CA TRP A 153 -1.23 -9.93 -3.99
C TRP A 153 -1.06 -10.75 -2.69
N SER A 154 0.11 -11.36 -2.52
CA SER A 154 0.47 -12.19 -1.36
C SER A 154 0.37 -11.43 -0.03
N LEU A 155 0.95 -10.22 0.05
CA LEU A 155 0.88 -9.36 1.24
C LEU A 155 -0.55 -8.90 1.52
N SER A 156 -1.31 -8.57 0.47
CA SER A 156 -2.70 -8.14 0.60
C SER A 156 -3.59 -9.25 1.15
N GLU A 157 -3.42 -10.50 0.70
CA GLU A 157 -4.18 -11.66 1.19
C GLU A 157 -3.87 -11.94 2.66
N ARG A 158 -2.59 -11.84 3.08
CA ARG A 158 -2.19 -11.98 4.49
C ARG A 158 -2.81 -10.88 5.35
N CYS A 159 -2.69 -9.62 4.92
CA CYS A 159 -3.23 -8.46 5.64
C CYS A 159 -4.77 -8.53 5.76
N VAL A 160 -5.46 -8.85 4.67
CA VAL A 160 -6.93 -8.98 4.67
C VAL A 160 -7.38 -10.15 5.55
N SER A 161 -6.69 -11.30 5.50
CA SER A 161 -7.00 -12.45 6.36
C SER A 161 -6.83 -12.11 7.84
N SER A 162 -5.75 -11.44 8.21
CA SER A 162 -5.51 -10.95 9.58
C SER A 162 -6.57 -9.96 10.02
N ALA A 163 -6.96 -9.02 9.14
CA ALA A 163 -8.02 -8.05 9.41
C ALA A 163 -9.38 -8.71 9.62
N VAL A 164 -9.74 -9.73 8.82
CA VAL A 164 -10.98 -10.50 9.00
C VAL A 164 -10.96 -11.24 10.34
N ARG A 165 -9.84 -11.88 10.69
CA ARG A 165 -9.68 -12.54 11.99
C ARG A 165 -9.86 -11.56 13.15
N ALA A 166 -9.22 -10.40 13.09
CA ALA A 166 -9.31 -9.37 14.12
C ALA A 166 -10.75 -8.83 14.29
N VAL A 167 -11.45 -8.56 13.19
CA VAL A 167 -12.86 -8.13 13.22
C VAL A 167 -13.76 -9.23 13.80
N SER A 168 -13.55 -10.49 13.44
CA SER A 168 -14.31 -11.62 13.98
C SER A 168 -14.14 -11.73 15.50
N LEU A 169 -12.92 -11.64 16.02
CA LEU A 169 -12.65 -11.67 17.46
C LEU A 169 -13.28 -10.48 18.20
N HIS A 170 -13.24 -9.29 17.60
CA HIS A 170 -13.93 -8.11 18.13
C HIS A 170 -15.45 -8.36 18.26
N CYS A 171 -16.09 -8.88 17.22
CA CYS A 171 -17.51 -9.19 17.24
C CYS A 171 -17.86 -10.26 18.29
N MET A 172 -17.05 -11.30 18.43
CA MET A 172 -17.26 -12.37 19.42
C MET A 172 -17.12 -11.89 20.87
N SER A 173 -16.24 -10.91 21.10
CA SER A 173 -15.96 -10.41 22.46
C SER A 173 -16.90 -9.30 22.93
N SER A 174 -17.71 -8.73 22.02
CA SER A 174 -18.59 -7.58 22.30
C SER A 174 -19.78 -7.89 23.23
N GLY A 175 -20.03 -9.17 23.55
CA GLY A 175 -21.09 -9.60 24.47
C GLY A 175 -20.67 -9.68 25.95
N ASP A 176 -19.38 -9.53 26.25
CA ASP A 176 -18.83 -9.78 27.59
C ASP A 176 -18.67 -8.46 28.37
N SER A 177 -19.79 -7.90 28.83
CA SER A 177 -19.90 -6.58 29.47
C SER A 177 -19.13 -6.42 30.80
N VAL A 178 -18.51 -7.49 31.29
CA VAL A 178 -17.78 -7.54 32.56
C VAL A 178 -16.30 -7.17 32.39
N ARG A 179 -15.73 -7.21 31.17
CA ARG A 179 -14.34 -6.82 30.94
C ARG A 179 -14.25 -5.51 30.15
N GLN A 180 -13.90 -4.42 30.84
CA GLN A 180 -13.33 -3.21 30.22
C GLN A 180 -11.93 -3.52 29.66
N ARG A 181 -11.85 -4.45 28.71
CA ARG A 181 -10.59 -4.81 28.05
C ARG A 181 -10.24 -3.74 27.02
N ALA A 182 -8.96 -3.45 26.83
CA ALA A 182 -8.54 -2.54 25.76
C ALA A 182 -9.05 -3.06 24.41
N LYS A 183 -9.59 -2.19 23.54
CA LYS A 183 -10.19 -2.58 22.24
C LYS A 183 -9.24 -3.42 21.37
N SER A 184 -7.92 -3.25 21.51
CA SER A 184 -6.89 -4.05 20.82
C SER A 184 -6.76 -5.48 21.38
N GLU A 185 -6.89 -5.67 22.69
CA GLU A 185 -6.87 -7.01 23.31
C GLU A 185 -8.07 -7.86 22.85
N LEU A 186 -9.22 -7.23 22.57
CA LEU A 186 -10.39 -7.92 22.02
C LEU A 186 -10.16 -8.43 20.59
N CYS A 187 -9.27 -7.78 19.84
CA CYS A 187 -8.93 -8.14 18.47
C CYS A 187 -7.73 -9.10 18.38
N ALA A 188 -7.12 -9.47 19.51
CA ALA A 188 -5.82 -10.14 19.58
C ALA A 188 -4.76 -9.46 18.70
N LEU A 189 -4.68 -8.13 18.82
CA LEU A 189 -3.68 -7.28 18.19
C LEU A 189 -2.80 -6.67 19.28
N THR A 190 -1.50 -6.59 18.98
CA THR A 190 -0.53 -5.85 19.79
C THR A 190 -0.69 -4.35 19.58
N LEU A 191 -0.95 -3.92 18.33
CA LEU A 191 -1.16 -2.51 18.01
C LEU A 191 -2.52 -1.99 18.51
N SER A 192 -2.54 -0.81 19.14
CA SER A 192 -3.77 -0.20 19.65
C SER A 192 -4.72 0.27 18.55
N VAL A 193 -5.84 -0.45 18.39
CA VAL A 193 -6.98 -0.06 17.55
C VAL A 193 -7.46 1.36 17.87
N GLY A 194 -7.45 1.77 19.14
CA GLY A 194 -7.90 3.10 19.57
C GLY A 194 -7.00 4.23 19.04
N ARG A 195 -5.68 4.02 19.02
CA ARG A 195 -4.75 4.99 18.41
C ARG A 195 -4.89 5.05 16.90
N PHE A 196 -5.07 3.91 16.24
CA PHE A 196 -5.38 3.89 14.80
C PHE A 196 -6.67 4.64 14.48
N PHE A 197 -7.73 4.43 15.28
CA PHE A 197 -8.98 5.17 15.10
C PHE A 197 -8.79 6.67 15.26
N ARG A 198 -8.14 7.11 16.36
CA ARG A 198 -7.89 8.53 16.62
C ARG A 198 -7.02 9.15 15.52
N TRP A 199 -5.95 8.46 15.13
CA TRP A 199 -5.08 8.87 14.04
C TRP A 199 -5.82 9.00 12.70
N MET A 200 -6.69 8.05 12.34
CA MET A 200 -7.48 8.13 11.09
C MET A 200 -8.41 9.35 11.06
N VAL A 201 -8.95 9.75 12.22
CA VAL A 201 -9.75 10.96 12.38
C VAL A 201 -8.87 12.20 12.23
N ASP A 202 -7.74 12.25 12.94
CA ASP A 202 -6.81 13.38 12.95
C ASP A 202 -6.19 13.61 11.54
N ALA A 203 -5.78 12.53 10.88
CA ALA A 203 -5.27 12.52 9.50
C ALA A 203 -6.36 12.74 8.43
N ARG A 204 -7.64 12.89 8.83
CA ARG A 204 -8.78 13.15 7.93
C ARG A 204 -8.90 12.13 6.80
N VAL A 205 -8.70 10.85 7.09
CA VAL A 205 -8.89 9.76 6.11
C VAL A 205 -10.30 9.78 5.53
N SER A 206 -11.31 10.11 6.34
CA SER A 206 -12.65 10.44 5.87
C SER A 206 -13.39 11.29 6.92
N VAL A 207 -14.52 11.88 6.52
CA VAL A 207 -15.39 12.64 7.44
C VAL A 207 -15.95 11.74 8.54
N ARG A 208 -16.24 10.47 8.20
CA ARG A 208 -16.74 9.46 9.15
C ARG A 208 -15.85 8.23 9.08
N VAL A 209 -15.19 7.88 10.18
CA VAL A 209 -14.37 6.67 10.28
C VAL A 209 -15.14 5.63 11.09
N HIS A 210 -15.32 4.43 10.53
CA HIS A 210 -15.94 3.30 11.23
C HIS A 210 -14.92 2.59 12.11
N GLU A 211 -15.33 2.05 13.26
CA GLU A 211 -14.40 1.33 14.17
C GLU A 211 -13.71 0.14 13.49
N TYR A 212 -14.45 -0.67 12.72
CA TYR A 212 -13.87 -1.75 11.92
C TYR A 212 -12.88 -1.29 10.86
N ALA A 213 -12.93 -0.03 10.39
CA ALA A 213 -11.89 0.49 9.50
C ALA A 213 -10.55 0.60 10.25
N ALA A 214 -10.59 1.09 11.49
CA ALA A 214 -9.42 1.16 12.35
C ALA A 214 -8.90 -0.23 12.77
N VAL A 215 -9.78 -1.19 13.05
CA VAL A 215 -9.40 -2.60 13.31
C VAL A 215 -8.68 -3.18 12.10
N CYS A 216 -9.24 -3.02 10.90
CA CYS A 216 -8.61 -3.51 9.68
C CYS A 216 -7.25 -2.87 9.43
N LEU A 217 -7.13 -1.54 9.58
CA LEU A 217 -5.87 -0.84 9.35
C LEU A 217 -4.80 -1.26 10.38
N ALA A 218 -5.16 -1.35 11.67
CA ALA A 218 -4.25 -1.82 12.72
C ALA A 218 -3.76 -3.25 12.45
N ALA A 219 -4.67 -4.18 12.11
CA ALA A 219 -4.32 -5.55 11.77
C ALA A 219 -3.42 -5.65 10.54
N CYS A 220 -3.68 -4.84 9.51
CA CYS A 220 -2.85 -4.81 8.30
C CYS A 220 -1.43 -4.28 8.61
N MET A 221 -1.31 -3.22 9.41
CA MET A 221 -0.01 -2.68 9.79
C MET A 221 0.79 -3.63 10.69
N GLU A 222 0.11 -4.35 11.60
CA GLU A 222 0.74 -5.39 12.42
C GLU A 222 1.24 -6.54 11.56
N SER A 223 0.40 -7.08 10.66
CA SER A 223 0.81 -8.14 9.76
C SER A 223 1.92 -7.72 8.80
N LEU A 224 1.91 -6.47 8.31
CA LEU A 224 3.01 -5.97 7.49
C LEU A 224 4.31 -5.86 8.29
N ALA A 225 4.25 -5.45 9.56
CA ALA A 225 5.41 -5.45 10.43
C ALA A 225 5.97 -6.87 10.64
N GLU A 226 5.10 -7.84 10.92
CA GLU A 226 5.47 -9.25 11.05
C GLU A 226 6.15 -9.79 9.79
N GLU A 227 5.65 -9.43 8.61
CA GLU A 227 6.20 -9.81 7.31
C GLU A 227 7.60 -9.22 7.04
N VAL A 228 7.83 -7.97 7.42
CA VAL A 228 9.12 -7.30 7.26
C VAL A 228 10.16 -7.91 8.21
N ILE A 229 9.77 -8.16 9.46
CA ILE A 229 10.64 -8.79 10.48
C ILE A 229 10.94 -10.24 10.09
N GLY A 230 9.92 -11.02 9.71
CA GLY A 230 10.04 -12.42 9.34
C GLY A 230 10.99 -12.63 8.15
N ARG A 231 10.92 -11.78 7.13
CA ARG A 231 11.88 -11.79 6.01
C ARG A 231 13.28 -11.34 6.43
N GLY A 232 13.39 -10.39 7.36
CA GLY A 232 14.66 -9.98 7.96
C GLY A 232 15.37 -11.11 8.71
N LEU A 233 14.61 -12.01 9.36
CA LEU A 233 15.13 -13.21 10.03
C LEU A 233 15.52 -14.31 9.04
N GLN A 234 14.73 -14.53 7.99
CA GLN A 234 15.00 -15.57 6.99
C GLN A 234 16.23 -15.30 6.15
N ALA A 235 16.67 -14.04 6.03
CA ALA A 235 17.92 -13.68 5.36
C ALA A 235 19.18 -14.34 5.98
N GLU A 236 19.09 -14.89 7.20
CA GLU A 236 20.16 -15.68 7.84
C GLU A 236 20.23 -17.14 7.37
N GLY A 237 19.15 -17.69 6.79
CA GLY A 237 18.98 -19.14 6.56
C GLY A 237 19.68 -19.73 5.34
N ASP A 238 20.18 -18.90 4.42
CA ASP A 238 20.83 -19.35 3.18
C ASP A 238 22.37 -19.46 3.29
N GLY A 239 22.92 -19.21 4.49
CA GLY A 239 24.34 -19.43 4.79
C GLY A 239 24.58 -20.82 5.39
N GLU A 240 25.29 -21.70 4.66
CA GLU A 240 25.87 -22.93 5.22
C GLU A 240 26.71 -22.61 6.47
N GLY A 241 26.17 -22.93 7.64
CA GLY A 241 26.86 -22.74 8.90
C GLY A 241 25.90 -22.50 10.04
N ARG A 242 25.17 -23.56 10.45
CA ARG A 242 24.34 -23.59 11.65
C ARG A 242 25.19 -23.12 12.85
N PRO A 243 24.95 -21.94 13.45
CA PRO A 243 25.42 -21.71 14.80
C PRO A 243 24.61 -22.63 15.71
N GLY A 244 25.21 -23.07 16.81
CA GLY A 244 24.54 -23.90 17.81
C GLY A 244 23.22 -23.30 18.30
N TRP A 245 22.39 -24.17 18.86
CA TRP A 245 21.01 -23.98 19.34
C TRP A 245 20.72 -22.76 20.25
N ASP A 246 21.68 -21.89 20.59
CA ASP A 246 21.55 -21.01 21.77
C ASP A 246 21.63 -19.49 21.54
N SER A 247 21.73 -18.96 20.32
CA SER A 247 21.54 -17.51 20.09
C SER A 247 21.33 -17.16 18.63
N CYS A 248 20.09 -16.81 18.26
CA CYS A 248 19.86 -16.06 17.03
C CYS A 248 20.48 -14.66 17.19
N PRO A 249 21.39 -14.22 16.30
CA PRO A 249 21.97 -12.89 16.39
C PRO A 249 20.86 -11.84 16.29
N PRO A 250 21.03 -10.68 16.96
CA PRO A 250 20.01 -9.65 16.96
C PRO A 250 19.75 -9.12 15.55
N VAL A 251 18.48 -8.84 15.22
CA VAL A 251 18.16 -8.23 13.92
C VAL A 251 18.60 -6.77 13.97
N THR A 252 19.51 -6.42 13.05
CA THR A 252 20.05 -5.07 12.88
C THR A 252 19.24 -4.29 11.85
N ALA A 253 19.34 -2.97 11.88
CA ALA A 253 18.69 -2.11 10.88
C ALA A 253 19.16 -2.44 9.46
N GLU A 254 20.45 -2.79 9.30
CA GLU A 254 21.05 -3.20 8.03
C GLU A 254 20.43 -4.47 7.47
N ARG A 255 20.18 -5.48 8.31
CA ARG A 255 19.50 -6.72 7.90
C ARG A 255 18.07 -6.45 7.45
N LEU A 256 17.35 -5.62 8.20
CA LEU A 256 15.99 -5.23 7.83
C LEU A 256 15.96 -4.54 6.48
N GLN A 257 16.89 -3.60 6.27
CA GLN A 257 17.00 -2.87 5.00
C GLN A 257 17.44 -3.79 3.86
N GLY A 258 18.37 -4.71 4.12
CA GLY A 258 18.81 -5.72 3.16
C GLY A 258 17.66 -6.62 2.69
N ALA A 259 16.82 -7.10 3.62
CA ALA A 259 15.64 -7.90 3.31
C ALA A 259 14.59 -7.11 2.52
N VAL A 260 14.34 -5.84 2.87
CA VAL A 260 13.45 -4.97 2.09
C VAL A 260 14.00 -4.69 0.69
N ASN A 261 15.32 -4.51 0.56
CA ASN A 261 15.98 -4.25 -0.71
C ASN A 261 16.02 -5.47 -1.63
N SER A 262 16.09 -6.68 -1.06
CA SER A 262 16.12 -7.94 -1.82
C SER A 262 14.72 -8.40 -2.23
N ASP A 263 13.70 -8.09 -1.44
CA ASP A 263 12.33 -8.50 -1.68
C ASP A 263 11.59 -7.55 -2.65
N PRO A 264 11.11 -8.05 -3.81
CA PRO A 264 10.43 -7.22 -4.81
C PRO A 264 8.97 -6.84 -4.46
N GLU A 265 8.36 -7.49 -3.47
CA GLU A 265 7.04 -7.16 -2.93
C GLU A 265 7.13 -6.02 -1.90
N LEU A 266 8.23 -5.97 -1.13
CA LEU A 266 8.45 -4.94 -0.12
C LEU A 266 9.17 -3.70 -0.65
N TRP A 267 10.15 -3.87 -1.54
CA TRP A 267 11.05 -2.79 -1.95
C TRP A 267 10.27 -1.56 -2.41
N GLY A 268 9.42 -1.73 -3.41
CA GLY A 268 8.68 -0.63 -4.03
C GLY A 268 7.64 0.03 -3.12
N LEU A 269 7.01 -0.75 -2.25
CA LEU A 269 6.04 -0.28 -1.26
C LEU A 269 6.70 0.65 -0.23
N LEU A 270 7.88 0.28 0.24
CA LEU A 270 8.54 0.94 1.36
C LEU A 270 9.48 2.06 0.91
N GLN A 271 9.40 2.48 -0.36
CA GLN A 271 10.16 3.61 -0.88
C GLN A 271 9.59 4.95 -0.50
N VAL A 272 10.49 5.93 -0.46
CA VAL A 272 10.19 7.34 -0.22
C VAL A 272 9.43 7.96 -1.39
N TYR A 273 9.46 7.39 -2.60
CA TYR A 273 8.82 7.98 -3.77
C TYR A 273 7.30 7.93 -3.70
N GLU A 274 6.61 8.99 -4.12
CA GLU A 274 5.15 9.07 -4.10
C GLU A 274 4.51 7.99 -4.99
N HIS A 275 5.04 7.79 -6.19
CA HIS A 275 4.59 6.73 -7.08
C HIS A 275 4.97 5.36 -6.51
N LEU A 276 4.02 4.42 -6.56
CA LEU A 276 4.29 3.04 -6.20
C LEU A 276 5.14 2.40 -7.30
N ILE A 277 6.37 2.05 -6.97
CA ILE A 277 7.23 1.25 -7.84
C ILE A 277 6.84 -0.21 -7.60
N CYS A 278 6.64 -1.00 -8.63
CA CYS A 278 6.27 -2.40 -8.48
C CYS A 278 7.13 -3.31 -9.37
N GLY A 279 7.24 -4.58 -8.96
CA GLY A 279 7.74 -5.64 -9.83
C GLY A 279 9.25 -5.77 -9.94
N LYS A 280 10.04 -5.04 -9.12
CA LYS A 280 11.51 -5.16 -9.04
C LYS A 280 12.00 -4.91 -7.61
N ASN A 281 13.13 -5.52 -7.26
CA ASN A 281 13.89 -5.23 -6.04
C ASN A 281 14.98 -4.16 -6.28
N ALA A 282 15.76 -3.79 -5.26
CA ALA A 282 16.79 -2.75 -5.36
C ALA A 282 17.88 -3.08 -6.41
N ASN A 283 18.09 -4.37 -6.66
CA ASN A 283 19.07 -4.87 -7.64
C ASN A 283 18.47 -4.97 -9.07
N GLY A 284 17.24 -4.51 -9.28
CA GLY A 284 16.54 -4.57 -10.57
C GLY A 284 16.02 -5.96 -10.96
N LYS A 285 16.07 -6.96 -10.07
CA LYS A 285 15.50 -8.30 -10.34
C LYS A 285 13.98 -8.26 -10.26
N SER A 286 13.31 -8.73 -11.30
CA SER A 286 11.84 -8.74 -11.39
C SER A 286 11.20 -10.02 -10.85
N ILE A 287 9.98 -9.87 -10.33
CA ILE A 287 9.09 -10.98 -9.88
C ILE A 287 8.74 -11.93 -11.04
N ILE A 288 8.73 -11.43 -12.27
CA ILE A 288 8.24 -12.13 -13.48
C ILE A 288 9.11 -13.33 -13.88
N ARG A 289 10.31 -13.52 -13.30
CA ARG A 289 11.17 -14.66 -13.66
C ARG A 289 10.67 -16.02 -13.20
N HIS A 290 9.67 -16.11 -12.32
CA HIS A 290 9.18 -17.38 -11.77
C HIS A 290 7.86 -17.91 -12.35
N PHE A 291 7.23 -17.24 -13.33
CA PHE A 291 5.96 -17.68 -13.91
C PHE A 291 6.09 -18.41 -15.26
N TYR A 292 7.31 -18.62 -15.76
CA TYR A 292 7.59 -19.31 -17.03
C TYR A 292 8.65 -20.42 -16.91
N GLN A 293 8.55 -21.24 -15.86
CA GLN A 293 9.18 -22.56 -15.79
C GLN A 293 8.14 -23.56 -15.29
#